data_AF-A0A959D7T8-F1
#
_entry.id   AF-A0A959D7T8-F1
#
_cell.length_a   1.000
_cell.length_b   1.000
_cell.length_c   1.000
_cell.angle_alpha   90.00
_cell.angle_beta   90.00
_cell.angle_gamma   90.00
#
_symmetry.space_group_name_H-M   'P 1'
#
loop_
_entity.id
_entity.type
_entity.pdbx_description
1 polymer ?
#
loop_
_entity_poly.entity_id
_entity_poly.type
_entity_poly.pdbx_seq_one_letter_code
_entity_poly.pdbx_strand_id
1 'polypeptide(L)'
;EYILGDYQSRELYNNLGVLATYEALMYFNENEVKYSYPLQLELDFKSSRGSGFAEKREALLRKAVNYFDYALGLDAGYAPAYLNKACALTLLKDYGRARFYAQTEALSKAGSADKHMAGSVEVLLGIIADAEGKADEAGKHFDNAIALGNPLGEYNKKILNGENSGREDNLGFSFGETEEIDGVDLITFTRQPKGKEIKPALAIGPKVTLFQFLLEESPDNSKVMILQSSLESSRGVMYLFQFTGKGFKGKTRKGITIGNSGRDEVEAMYGEPETSLLSTNGEIMKYKNIVFFLGPDKKVRKWVVMENTK
;
A
#
# COMPACT_ATOMS: atom_id res chain seq x y z
N GLU A 1 -11.32 -12.76 1.29
CA GLU A 1 -11.89 -14.06 1.69
C GLU A 1 -12.87 -14.60 0.65
N TYR A 2 -14.01 -13.96 0.36
CA TYR A 2 -14.99 -14.45 -0.65
C TYR A 2 -14.36 -15.00 -1.94
N ILE A 3 -13.46 -14.23 -2.57
CA ILE A 3 -12.78 -14.61 -3.83
C ILE A 3 -11.97 -15.92 -3.73
N LEU A 4 -11.49 -16.32 -2.54
CA LEU A 4 -10.74 -17.58 -2.35
C LEU A 4 -11.58 -18.85 -2.62
N GLY A 5 -12.92 -18.73 -2.63
CA GLY A 5 -13.80 -19.83 -3.03
C GLY A 5 -13.68 -20.15 -4.53
N ASP A 6 -13.46 -19.13 -5.35
CA ASP A 6 -13.47 -19.22 -6.81
C ASP A 6 -12.07 -19.15 -7.45
N TYR A 7 -11.12 -18.46 -6.80
CA TYR A 7 -9.77 -18.25 -7.30
C TYR A 7 -8.74 -18.23 -6.17
N GLN A 8 -7.71 -19.06 -6.28
CA GLN A 8 -6.63 -19.18 -5.30
C GLN A 8 -5.28 -18.97 -6.00
N SER A 9 -4.47 -18.04 -5.48
CA SER A 9 -3.09 -17.81 -5.95
C SER A 9 -2.20 -17.38 -4.79
N ARG A 10 -0.88 -17.55 -4.95
CA ARG A 10 0.13 -17.13 -3.95
C ARG A 10 0.05 -15.62 -3.68
N GLU A 11 -0.20 -14.82 -4.71
CA GLU A 11 -0.38 -13.37 -4.62
C GLU A 11 -1.61 -13.04 -3.77
N LEU A 12 -2.76 -13.68 -4.05
CA LEU A 12 -4.01 -13.42 -3.31
C LEU A 12 -3.91 -13.82 -1.83
N TYR A 13 -3.27 -14.95 -1.52
CA TYR A 13 -3.00 -15.35 -0.14
C TYR A 13 -2.00 -14.41 0.56
N ASN A 14 -0.91 -14.03 -0.10
CA ASN A 14 0.03 -13.04 0.43
C ASN A 14 -0.67 -11.70 0.73
N ASN A 15 -1.49 -11.22 -0.19
CA ASN A 15 -2.22 -9.97 -0.03
C ASN A 15 -3.22 -10.04 1.13
N LEU A 16 -3.91 -11.17 1.33
CA LEU A 16 -4.76 -11.37 2.51
C LEU A 16 -3.95 -11.39 3.81
N GLY A 17 -2.74 -11.93 3.80
CA GLY A 17 -1.81 -11.83 4.92
C GLY A 17 -1.40 -10.38 5.22
N VAL A 18 -1.04 -9.61 4.19
CA VAL A 18 -0.70 -8.19 4.33
C VAL A 18 -1.91 -7.37 4.80
N LEU A 19 -3.11 -7.62 4.27
CA LEU A 19 -4.35 -6.96 4.71
C LEU A 19 -4.70 -7.28 6.17
N ALA A 20 -4.55 -8.54 6.60
CA ALA A 20 -4.74 -8.92 8.00
C ALA A 20 -3.67 -8.29 8.92
N THR A 21 -2.43 -8.13 8.43
CA THR A 21 -1.37 -7.41 9.15
C THR A 21 -1.68 -5.91 9.26
N TYR A 22 -2.19 -5.29 8.20
CA TYR A 22 -2.67 -3.91 8.24
C TYR A 22 -3.88 -3.75 9.15
N GLU A 23 -4.85 -4.67 9.14
CA GLU A 23 -5.97 -4.67 10.09
C GLU A 23 -5.45 -4.79 11.53
N ALA A 24 -4.45 -5.64 11.79
CA ALA A 24 -3.83 -5.75 13.11
C ALA A 24 -3.17 -4.42 13.54
N LEU A 25 -2.38 -3.80 12.66
CA LEU A 25 -1.74 -2.48 12.85
C LEU A 25 -2.74 -1.37 13.22
N MET A 26 -4.03 -1.57 12.95
CA MET A 26 -5.08 -0.61 13.32
C MET A 26 -5.40 -0.57 14.81
N TYR A 27 -5.04 -1.61 15.55
CA TYR A 27 -5.30 -1.78 16.97
C TYR A 27 -4.04 -1.55 17.84
N PHE A 28 -2.97 -1.05 17.23
CA PHE A 28 -1.78 -0.55 17.92
C PHE A 28 -1.83 0.98 18.00
N ASN A 29 -1.36 1.54 19.12
CA ASN A 29 -1.10 2.97 19.24
C ASN A 29 0.35 3.33 18.83
N GLU A 30 0.64 4.62 18.67
CA GLU A 30 1.92 5.11 18.14
C GLU A 30 3.12 4.75 19.05
N ASN A 31 2.91 4.58 20.35
CA ASN A 31 3.95 4.11 21.28
C ASN A 31 4.21 2.60 21.16
N GLU A 32 3.27 1.82 20.62
CA GLU A 32 3.47 0.38 20.38
C GLU A 32 4.09 0.11 18.99
N VAL A 33 3.81 0.97 17.99
CA VAL A 33 4.36 0.87 16.63
C VAL A 33 4.71 2.26 16.11
N LYS A 34 5.98 2.68 16.33
CA LYS A 34 6.53 3.93 15.81
C LYS A 34 7.08 3.83 14.38
N TYR A 35 7.56 2.67 13.94
CA TYR A 35 8.21 2.48 12.63
C TYR A 35 7.27 2.05 11.50
N SER A 36 7.63 2.42 10.27
CA SER A 36 7.02 1.89 9.05
C SER A 36 7.65 0.54 8.68
N TYR A 37 6.80 -0.48 8.54
CA TYR A 37 7.21 -1.84 8.20
C TYR A 37 7.29 -2.05 6.67
N PRO A 38 8.26 -2.84 6.18
CA PRO A 38 8.46 -3.11 4.75
C PRO A 38 7.51 -4.20 4.24
N LEU A 39 6.21 -4.03 4.45
CA LEU A 39 5.18 -4.93 3.94
C LEU A 39 5.06 -4.78 2.42
N GLN A 40 5.34 -5.86 1.68
CA GLN A 40 5.27 -5.91 0.22
C GLN A 40 3.88 -6.37 -0.24
N LEU A 41 3.12 -5.45 -0.85
CA LEU A 41 1.75 -5.69 -1.29
C LEU A 41 1.67 -5.71 -2.82
N GLU A 42 1.04 -6.74 -3.38
CA GLU A 42 0.49 -6.67 -4.74
C GLU A 42 -0.92 -6.07 -4.62
N LEU A 43 -1.10 -4.79 -4.93
CA LEU A 43 -2.37 -4.06 -4.72
C LEU A 43 -3.56 -4.61 -5.54
N ASP A 44 -4.82 -4.46 -5.12
CA ASP A 44 -5.46 -3.47 -4.22
C ASP A 44 -6.26 -4.12 -3.05
N PHE A 45 -6.69 -3.44 -1.95
CA PHE A 45 -6.68 -2.00 -1.62
C PHE A 45 -6.33 -1.70 -0.12
N LYS A 46 -7.26 -1.24 0.76
CA LYS A 46 -6.95 -0.56 2.05
C LYS A 46 -7.96 -0.80 3.22
N SER A 47 -7.53 -0.49 4.45
CA SER A 47 -8.30 -0.49 5.72
C SER A 47 -8.03 0.75 6.61
N SER A 48 -8.87 1.05 7.63
CA SER A 48 -8.72 2.19 8.57
C SER A 48 -9.26 1.95 10.01
N ARG A 49 -8.74 2.70 11.01
CA ARG A 49 -8.47 2.23 12.39
C ARG A 49 -9.47 2.53 13.53
N GLY A 50 -9.26 1.87 14.68
CA GLY A 50 -9.80 2.19 16.02
C GLY A 50 -9.25 1.24 17.11
N SER A 51 -8.88 1.73 18.31
CA SER A 51 -8.12 0.98 19.33
C SER A 51 -8.99 0.22 20.36
N GLY A 52 -8.37 -0.73 21.11
CA GLY A 52 -9.01 -1.41 22.26
C GLY A 52 -8.93 -2.94 22.29
N PHE A 53 -8.15 -3.61 21.42
CA PHE A 53 -8.32 -5.04 21.16
C PHE A 53 -7.00 -5.84 21.05
N ALA A 54 -6.32 -6.08 22.18
CA ALA A 54 -5.05 -6.80 22.20
C ALA A 54 -5.14 -8.25 21.66
N GLU A 55 -6.20 -8.98 22.01
CA GLU A 55 -6.45 -10.34 21.50
C GLU A 55 -6.78 -10.32 19.99
N LYS A 56 -7.52 -9.31 19.52
CA LYS A 56 -7.92 -9.20 18.11
C LYS A 56 -6.71 -8.98 17.20
N ARG A 57 -5.78 -8.08 17.57
CA ARG A 57 -4.55 -7.87 16.77
C ARG A 57 -3.67 -9.12 16.75
N GLU A 58 -3.57 -9.85 17.86
CA GLU A 58 -2.81 -11.10 17.88
C GLU A 58 -3.46 -12.16 16.99
N ALA A 59 -4.78 -12.32 17.07
CA ALA A 59 -5.54 -13.23 16.20
C ALA A 59 -5.40 -12.86 14.71
N LEU A 60 -5.44 -11.56 14.38
CA LEU A 60 -5.22 -11.06 13.02
C LEU A 60 -3.79 -11.32 12.52
N LEU A 61 -2.76 -11.12 13.35
CA LEU A 61 -1.37 -11.42 12.98
C LEU A 61 -1.11 -12.93 12.83
N ARG A 62 -1.69 -13.78 13.70
CA ARG A 62 -1.63 -15.24 13.54
C ARG A 62 -2.36 -15.70 12.27
N LYS A 63 -3.49 -15.08 11.95
CA LYS A 63 -4.22 -15.30 10.69
C LYS A 63 -3.40 -14.83 9.48
N ALA A 64 -2.68 -13.72 9.59
CA ALA A 64 -1.75 -13.26 8.57
C ALA A 64 -0.62 -14.25 8.31
N VAL A 65 0.03 -14.76 9.37
CA VAL A 65 1.04 -15.82 9.29
C VAL A 65 0.50 -17.04 8.54
N ASN A 66 -0.70 -17.52 8.87
CA ASN A 66 -1.33 -18.64 8.15
C ASN A 66 -1.57 -18.32 6.66
N TYR A 67 -1.97 -17.08 6.32
CA TYR A 67 -2.14 -16.67 4.93
C TYR A 67 -0.82 -16.64 4.15
N PHE A 68 0.28 -16.20 4.77
CA PHE A 68 1.60 -16.33 4.15
C PHE A 68 2.02 -17.80 3.99
N ASP A 69 1.70 -18.66 4.95
CA ASP A 69 1.98 -20.10 4.84
C ASP A 69 1.16 -20.79 3.72
N TYR A 70 -0.07 -20.35 3.45
CA TYR A 70 -0.79 -20.81 2.25
C TYR A 70 -0.17 -20.28 0.95
N ALA A 71 0.32 -19.04 0.91
CA ALA A 71 1.04 -18.51 -0.24
C ALA A 71 2.32 -19.31 -0.54
N LEU A 72 3.08 -19.64 0.51
CA LEU A 72 4.30 -20.45 0.43
C LEU A 72 4.02 -21.94 0.13
N GLY A 73 2.87 -22.45 0.53
CA GLY A 73 2.40 -23.78 0.14
C GLY A 73 2.05 -23.90 -1.35
N LEU A 74 1.63 -22.79 -1.98
CA LEU A 74 1.44 -22.70 -3.43
C LEU A 74 2.75 -22.45 -4.18
N ASP A 75 3.67 -21.66 -3.61
CA ASP A 75 4.99 -21.40 -4.17
C ASP A 75 6.04 -21.11 -3.08
N ALA A 76 6.88 -22.10 -2.80
CA ALA A 76 8.00 -21.98 -1.86
C ALA A 76 9.15 -21.10 -2.38
N GLY A 77 9.09 -20.62 -3.62
CA GLY A 77 9.98 -19.59 -4.18
C GLY A 77 9.49 -18.16 -3.97
N TYR A 78 8.30 -17.95 -3.39
CA TYR A 78 7.67 -16.62 -3.34
C TYR A 78 8.24 -15.72 -2.22
N ALA A 79 9.38 -15.11 -2.48
CA ALA A 79 10.14 -14.27 -1.55
C ALA A 79 9.31 -13.20 -0.77
N PRO A 80 8.35 -12.47 -1.39
CA PRO A 80 7.54 -11.48 -0.66
C PRO A 80 6.76 -12.06 0.52
N ALA A 81 6.24 -13.30 0.40
CA ALA A 81 5.49 -13.94 1.47
C ALA A 81 6.36 -14.23 2.70
N TYR A 82 7.64 -14.54 2.53
CA TYR A 82 8.59 -14.71 3.62
C TYR A 82 8.89 -13.40 4.36
N LEU A 83 9.13 -12.31 3.63
CA LEU A 83 9.34 -10.97 4.22
C LEU A 83 8.09 -10.49 4.98
N ASN A 84 6.91 -10.66 4.39
CA ASN A 84 5.65 -10.26 5.02
C ASN A 84 5.32 -11.10 6.26
N LYS A 85 5.60 -12.41 6.21
CA LYS A 85 5.53 -13.28 7.38
C LYS A 85 6.50 -12.84 8.48
N ALA A 86 7.72 -12.43 8.13
CA ALA A 86 8.68 -11.88 9.09
C ALA A 86 8.16 -10.58 9.73
N CYS A 87 7.55 -9.67 8.95
CA CYS A 87 6.92 -8.45 9.48
C CYS A 87 5.81 -8.77 10.51
N ALA A 88 4.91 -9.71 10.18
CA ALA A 88 3.85 -10.13 11.10
C ALA A 88 4.40 -10.81 12.37
N LEU A 89 5.49 -11.59 12.25
CA LEU A 89 6.17 -12.21 13.38
C LEU A 89 6.86 -11.18 14.29
N THR A 90 7.47 -10.12 13.73
CA THR A 90 8.02 -9.01 14.52
C THR A 90 6.92 -8.29 15.30
N LEU A 91 5.74 -8.07 14.71
CA LEU A 91 4.58 -7.51 15.41
C LEU A 91 4.00 -8.45 16.50
N LEU A 92 4.19 -9.76 16.36
CA LEU A 92 3.95 -10.77 17.41
C LEU A 92 5.08 -10.88 18.45
N LYS A 93 6.14 -10.07 18.32
CA LYS A 93 7.38 -10.10 19.11
C LYS A 93 8.17 -11.41 19.02
N ASP A 94 7.95 -12.20 17.97
CA ASP A 94 8.72 -13.41 17.67
C ASP A 94 9.94 -13.06 16.80
N TYR A 95 10.87 -12.32 17.40
CA TYR A 95 12.06 -11.80 16.73
C TYR A 95 13.01 -12.90 16.22
N GLY A 96 12.96 -14.08 16.82
CA GLY A 96 13.74 -15.26 16.39
C GLY A 96 13.26 -15.78 15.03
N ARG A 97 11.95 -16.09 14.91
CA ARG A 97 11.40 -16.55 13.62
C ARG A 97 11.36 -15.42 12.59
N ALA A 98 11.12 -14.18 13.00
CA ALA A 98 11.15 -13.03 12.09
C ALA A 98 12.52 -12.90 11.38
N ARG A 99 13.63 -12.94 12.13
CA ARG A 99 14.98 -12.92 11.55
C ARG A 99 15.24 -14.07 10.60
N PHE A 100 14.88 -15.30 10.99
CA PHE A 100 15.05 -16.48 10.13
C PHE A 100 14.34 -16.31 8.78
N TYR A 101 13.05 -15.94 8.79
CA TYR A 101 12.30 -15.78 7.54
C TYR A 101 12.77 -14.59 6.70
N ALA A 102 13.27 -13.50 7.31
CA ALA A 102 13.80 -12.35 6.59
C ALA A 102 15.21 -12.62 6.02
N GLN A 103 16.17 -13.00 6.86
CA GLN A 103 17.59 -13.11 6.49
C GLN A 103 17.93 -14.40 5.76
N THR A 104 17.24 -15.51 6.07
CA THR A 104 17.51 -16.81 5.44
C THR A 104 16.58 -17.03 4.26
N GLU A 105 15.27 -17.13 4.50
CA GLU A 105 14.34 -17.53 3.44
C GLU A 105 14.13 -16.43 2.39
N ALA A 106 13.72 -15.22 2.77
CA ALA A 106 13.36 -14.16 1.81
C ALA A 106 14.54 -13.78 0.91
N LEU A 107 15.74 -13.57 1.47
CA LEU A 107 16.95 -13.29 0.69
C LEU A 107 17.35 -14.48 -0.21
N SER A 108 17.25 -15.71 0.29
CA SER A 108 17.56 -16.90 -0.52
C SER A 108 16.63 -17.05 -1.72
N LYS A 109 15.34 -16.71 -1.59
CA LYS A 109 14.37 -16.81 -2.69
C LYS A 109 14.42 -15.64 -3.68
N ALA A 110 14.69 -14.42 -3.20
CA ALA A 110 14.80 -13.23 -4.06
C ALA A 110 16.08 -13.23 -4.91
N GLY A 111 17.15 -13.86 -4.41
CA GLY A 111 18.45 -13.92 -5.09
C GLY A 111 19.33 -12.72 -4.76
N SER A 112 20.65 -12.92 -4.87
CA SER A 112 21.68 -11.99 -4.36
C SER A 112 21.74 -10.62 -5.07
N ALA A 113 21.04 -10.44 -6.18
CA ALA A 113 20.97 -9.17 -6.91
C ALA A 113 19.75 -8.31 -6.52
N ASP A 114 18.78 -8.85 -5.77
CA ASP A 114 17.57 -8.10 -5.37
C ASP A 114 17.88 -7.13 -4.22
N LYS A 115 18.33 -5.94 -4.59
CA LYS A 115 18.55 -4.81 -3.67
C LYS A 115 17.27 -4.34 -2.98
N HIS A 116 16.11 -4.54 -3.60
CA HIS A 116 14.82 -4.13 -3.03
C HIS A 116 14.41 -5.06 -1.88
N MET A 117 14.56 -6.38 -2.05
CA MET A 117 14.41 -7.34 -0.96
C MET A 117 15.47 -7.12 0.11
N ALA A 118 16.75 -6.96 -0.27
CA ALA A 118 17.83 -6.71 0.69
C ALA A 118 17.57 -5.46 1.55
N GLY A 119 17.22 -4.33 0.93
CA GLY A 119 16.89 -3.11 1.65
C GLY A 119 15.65 -3.27 2.54
N SER A 120 14.65 -4.04 2.09
CA SER A 120 13.47 -4.37 2.90
C SER A 120 13.80 -5.21 4.14
N VAL A 121 14.72 -6.18 4.00
CA VAL A 121 15.21 -6.99 5.13
C VAL A 121 15.99 -6.12 6.11
N GLU A 122 16.88 -5.24 5.64
CA GLU A 122 17.60 -4.29 6.49
C GLU A 122 16.64 -3.37 7.28
N VAL A 123 15.58 -2.84 6.66
CA VAL A 123 14.53 -2.08 7.38
C VAL A 123 13.93 -2.90 8.52
N LEU A 124 13.56 -4.17 8.27
CA LEU A 124 12.95 -5.02 9.29
C LEU A 124 13.94 -5.36 10.42
N LEU A 125 15.21 -5.58 10.10
CA LEU A 125 16.26 -5.83 11.09
C LEU A 125 16.50 -4.60 11.98
N GLY A 126 16.47 -3.39 11.42
CA GLY A 126 16.57 -2.16 12.18
C GLY A 126 15.43 -2.00 13.20
N ILE A 127 14.19 -2.31 12.79
CA ILE A 127 13.01 -2.33 13.67
C ILE A 127 13.19 -3.33 14.82
N ILE A 128 13.67 -4.55 14.52
CA ILE A 128 13.87 -5.59 15.54
C ILE A 128 15.01 -5.20 16.50
N ALA A 129 16.09 -4.60 16.00
CA ALA A 129 17.23 -4.18 16.82
C ALA A 129 16.84 -3.10 17.84
N ASP A 130 16.08 -2.07 17.44
CA ASP A 130 15.56 -1.06 18.37
C ASP A 130 14.58 -1.67 19.38
N ALA A 131 13.72 -2.60 18.95
CA ALA A 131 12.79 -3.33 19.83
C ALA A 131 13.50 -4.24 20.86
N GLU A 132 14.78 -4.57 20.64
CA GLU A 132 15.67 -5.25 21.59
C GLU A 132 16.58 -4.28 22.38
N GLY A 133 16.38 -2.97 22.25
CA GLY A 133 17.14 -1.93 22.94
C GLY A 133 18.50 -1.59 22.31
N LYS A 134 18.75 -2.01 21.06
CA LYS A 134 20.03 -1.88 20.36
C LYS A 134 20.01 -0.76 19.31
N ALA A 135 19.79 0.48 19.76
CA ALA A 135 19.65 1.64 18.88
C ALA A 135 20.81 1.82 17.87
N ASP A 136 22.07 1.57 18.29
CA ASP A 136 23.24 1.67 17.39
C ASP A 136 23.25 0.60 16.28
N GLU A 137 22.66 -0.58 16.53
CA GLU A 137 22.49 -1.64 15.52
C GLU A 137 21.32 -1.29 14.61
N ALA A 138 20.24 -0.74 15.16
CA ALA A 138 19.10 -0.23 14.40
C ALA A 138 19.49 0.86 13.39
N GLY A 139 20.29 1.83 13.82
CA GLY A 139 20.79 2.91 12.95
C GLY A 139 21.61 2.38 11.77
N LYS A 140 22.49 1.41 12.00
CA LYS A 140 23.29 0.77 10.93
C LYS A 140 22.43 0.04 9.92
N HIS A 141 21.41 -0.69 10.38
CA HIS A 141 20.45 -1.35 9.50
C HIS A 141 19.64 -0.35 8.67
N PHE A 142 19.20 0.77 9.25
CA PHE A 142 18.55 1.82 8.47
C PHE A 142 19.52 2.48 7.46
N ASP A 143 20.79 2.70 7.81
CA ASP A 143 21.80 3.19 6.85
C ASP A 143 22.07 2.21 5.69
N ASN A 144 22.12 0.91 5.96
CA ASN A 144 22.21 -0.12 4.92
C ASN A 144 20.98 -0.09 3.99
N ALA A 145 19.77 0.08 4.55
CA ALA A 145 18.55 0.21 3.77
C ALA A 145 18.57 1.46 2.86
N ILE A 146 19.08 2.59 3.36
CA ILE A 146 19.28 3.83 2.59
C ILE A 146 20.27 3.59 1.44
N ALA A 147 21.42 2.96 1.72
CA ALA A 147 22.42 2.61 0.70
C ALA A 147 21.90 1.63 -0.37
N LEU A 148 20.92 0.79 -0.02
CA LEU A 148 20.19 -0.08 -0.95
C LEU A 148 19.02 0.62 -1.67
N GLY A 149 18.79 1.90 -1.37
CA GLY A 149 17.79 2.76 -2.02
C GLY A 149 16.37 2.64 -1.47
N ASN A 150 16.18 1.98 -0.31
CA ASN A 150 14.88 1.79 0.32
C ASN A 150 14.45 3.03 1.13
N PRO A 151 13.34 3.71 0.77
CA PRO A 151 12.94 4.97 1.40
C PRO A 151 12.50 4.82 2.86
N LEU A 152 12.10 3.63 3.30
CA LEU A 152 11.74 3.39 4.70
C LEU A 152 12.97 3.44 5.63
N GLY A 153 14.19 3.31 5.09
CA GLY A 153 15.43 3.51 5.84
C GLY A 153 15.55 4.94 6.36
N GLU A 154 15.37 5.95 5.50
CA GLU A 154 15.41 7.36 5.90
C GLU A 154 14.28 7.69 6.88
N TYR A 155 13.05 7.26 6.57
CA TYR A 155 11.87 7.49 7.41
C TYR A 155 12.07 6.92 8.83
N ASN A 156 12.48 5.65 8.93
CA ASN A 156 12.68 5.03 10.24
C ASN A 156 13.93 5.56 10.97
N LYS A 157 14.97 5.99 10.26
CA LYS A 157 16.14 6.64 10.90
C LYS A 157 15.77 7.98 11.54
N LYS A 158 14.97 8.82 10.88
CA LYS A 158 14.41 10.05 11.49
C LYS A 158 13.67 9.73 12.81
N ILE A 159 12.82 8.70 12.80
CA ILE A 159 12.07 8.26 13.99
C ILE A 159 12.97 7.68 15.09
N LEU A 160 14.04 6.95 14.74
CA LEU A 160 15.04 6.47 15.70
C LEU A 160 15.75 7.64 16.40
N ASN A 161 16.04 8.72 15.67
CA ASN A 161 16.66 9.93 16.21
C ASN A 161 15.71 10.80 17.06
N GLY A 162 14.42 10.45 17.13
CA GLY A 162 13.40 11.29 17.78
C GLY A 162 13.01 12.53 16.97
N GLU A 163 13.37 12.58 15.69
CA GLU A 163 12.89 13.62 14.78
C GLU A 163 11.40 13.39 14.49
N ASN A 164 10.60 14.45 14.53
CA ASN A 164 9.20 14.37 14.12
C ASN A 164 9.16 14.00 12.63
N SER A 165 8.77 12.76 12.32
CA SER A 165 8.50 12.39 10.92
C SER A 165 7.40 13.32 10.42
N GLY A 166 7.68 14.06 9.36
CA GLY A 166 6.87 15.18 8.85
C GLY A 166 5.51 14.77 8.25
N ARG A 167 4.68 14.06 9.03
CA ARG A 167 3.23 14.15 8.91
C ARG A 167 2.80 15.54 9.37
N GLU A 168 3.16 16.54 8.58
CA GLU A 168 2.32 17.71 8.51
C GLU A 168 0.94 17.22 8.07
N ASP A 169 -0.04 17.36 8.97
CA ASP A 169 -1.44 17.37 8.59
C ASP A 169 -1.65 18.53 7.62
N ASN A 170 -1.35 18.30 6.34
CA ASN A 170 -1.71 19.17 5.23
C ASN A 170 -3.23 19.07 4.98
N LEU A 171 -3.98 19.44 6.03
CA LEU A 171 -5.40 19.74 6.06
C LEU A 171 -5.74 21.03 5.31
N GLY A 172 -4.73 21.72 4.76
CA GLY A 172 -4.85 22.83 3.82
C GLY A 172 -5.43 22.40 2.47
N PHE A 173 -6.72 22.05 2.45
CA PHE A 173 -7.50 22.04 1.22
C PHE A 173 -8.12 23.42 1.00
N SER A 174 -7.79 24.04 -0.13
CA SER A 174 -8.67 25.05 -0.72
C SER A 174 -9.88 24.31 -1.31
N PHE A 175 -11.10 24.72 -0.94
CA PHE A 175 -12.31 24.21 -1.60
C PHE A 175 -12.34 24.70 -3.06
N GLY A 176 -12.30 23.78 -4.03
CA GLY A 176 -12.58 24.10 -5.44
C GLY A 176 -11.75 23.36 -6.49
N GLU A 177 -10.69 22.63 -6.12
CA GLU A 177 -9.75 22.04 -7.08
C GLU A 177 -9.57 20.52 -6.90
N THR A 178 -10.35 19.71 -7.65
CA THR A 178 -10.27 18.24 -7.70
C THR A 178 -9.29 17.75 -8.76
N GLU A 179 -8.52 16.70 -8.50
CA GLU A 179 -7.59 16.12 -9.50
C GLU A 179 -8.40 15.39 -10.59
N GLU A 180 -7.98 15.49 -11.85
CA GLU A 180 -8.74 14.96 -13.00
C GLU A 180 -7.86 14.05 -13.88
N ILE A 181 -8.48 13.04 -14.49
CA ILE A 181 -7.89 12.25 -15.58
C ILE A 181 -8.86 12.34 -16.76
N ASP A 182 -8.36 12.64 -17.96
CA ASP A 182 -9.18 12.89 -19.17
C ASP A 182 -10.30 13.93 -18.99
N GLY A 183 -10.09 14.94 -18.12
CA GLY A 183 -11.10 15.97 -17.82
C GLY A 183 -12.29 15.49 -16.99
N VAL A 184 -12.16 14.34 -16.31
CA VAL A 184 -13.22 13.76 -15.47
C VAL A 184 -13.01 14.14 -14.00
N ASP A 185 -13.91 14.99 -13.49
CA ASP A 185 -14.14 15.16 -12.06
C ASP A 185 -15.01 14.01 -11.51
N LEU A 186 -14.46 13.22 -10.59
CA LEU A 186 -15.13 12.02 -10.05
C LEU A 186 -16.42 12.33 -9.28
N ILE A 187 -16.49 13.48 -8.59
CA ILE A 187 -17.69 13.87 -7.84
C ILE A 187 -18.84 14.19 -8.81
N THR A 188 -18.57 14.94 -9.88
CA THR A 188 -19.53 15.23 -10.95
C THR A 188 -19.93 13.96 -11.69
N PHE A 189 -18.99 13.04 -11.94
CA PHE A 189 -19.28 11.76 -12.60
C PHE A 189 -20.32 10.92 -11.85
N THR A 190 -20.34 10.92 -10.50
CA THR A 190 -21.41 10.21 -9.74
C THR A 190 -22.81 10.72 -10.03
N ARG A 191 -22.94 12.02 -10.34
CA ARG A 191 -24.24 12.69 -10.55
C ARG A 191 -24.69 12.57 -11.99
N GLN A 192 -23.73 12.53 -12.92
CA GLN A 192 -23.95 12.50 -14.37
C GLN A 192 -22.88 11.61 -15.03
N PRO A 193 -22.99 10.26 -14.94
CA PRO A 193 -22.00 9.35 -15.51
C PRO A 193 -22.01 9.45 -17.03
N LYS A 194 -20.89 9.86 -17.62
CA LYS A 194 -20.67 9.94 -19.07
C LYS A 194 -19.79 8.78 -19.52
N GLY A 195 -20.41 7.66 -19.85
CA GLY A 195 -19.70 6.47 -20.30
C GLY A 195 -20.55 5.20 -20.31
N LYS A 196 -20.03 4.18 -20.98
CA LYS A 196 -20.66 2.87 -21.07
C LYS A 196 -20.32 2.03 -19.83
N GLU A 197 -21.35 1.71 -19.05
CA GLU A 197 -21.26 0.74 -17.95
C GLU A 197 -20.88 -0.66 -18.50
N ILE A 198 -19.86 -1.29 -17.92
CA ILE A 198 -19.49 -2.69 -18.20
C ILE A 198 -20.40 -3.58 -17.34
N LYS A 199 -21.22 -4.42 -17.99
CA LYS A 199 -22.15 -5.33 -17.32
C LYS A 199 -21.74 -6.81 -17.46
N PRO A 200 -22.05 -7.66 -16.47
CA PRO A 200 -22.67 -7.32 -15.18
C PRO A 200 -21.70 -6.61 -14.23
N ALA A 201 -22.24 -5.82 -13.31
CA ALA A 201 -21.47 -5.29 -12.18
C ALA A 201 -21.03 -6.44 -11.25
N LEU A 202 -19.86 -6.30 -10.62
CA LEU A 202 -19.29 -7.35 -9.77
C LEU A 202 -19.80 -7.21 -8.34
N ALA A 203 -20.62 -8.16 -7.89
CA ALA A 203 -21.02 -8.27 -6.48
C ALA A 203 -19.86 -8.84 -5.65
N ILE A 204 -19.48 -8.13 -4.58
CA ILE A 204 -18.41 -8.50 -3.64
C ILE A 204 -19.08 -8.83 -2.30
N GLY A 205 -19.69 -10.02 -2.24
CA GLY A 205 -20.57 -10.40 -1.13
C GLY A 205 -21.90 -9.62 -1.15
N PRO A 206 -22.68 -9.67 -0.05
CA PRO A 206 -24.08 -9.22 -0.05
C PRO A 206 -24.30 -7.71 0.10
N LYS A 207 -23.25 -6.91 0.32
CA LYS A 207 -23.37 -5.47 0.67
C LYS A 207 -22.50 -4.53 -0.17
N VAL A 208 -21.72 -5.05 -1.12
CA VAL A 208 -20.77 -4.25 -1.91
C VAL A 208 -20.89 -4.63 -3.38
N THR A 209 -21.01 -3.64 -4.25
CA THR A 209 -21.03 -3.82 -5.71
C THR A 209 -19.99 -2.91 -6.35
N LEU A 210 -19.18 -3.47 -7.25
CA LEU A 210 -18.22 -2.75 -8.07
C LEU A 210 -18.79 -2.55 -9.48
N PHE A 211 -19.08 -1.31 -9.81
CA PHE A 211 -19.42 -0.86 -11.16
C PHE A 211 -18.17 -0.38 -11.88
N GLN A 212 -18.12 -0.59 -13.19
CA GLN A 212 -17.02 -0.15 -14.06
C GLN A 212 -17.58 0.60 -15.26
N PHE A 213 -16.99 1.73 -15.62
CA PHE A 213 -17.41 2.56 -16.74
C PHE A 213 -16.23 2.78 -17.70
N LEU A 214 -16.48 2.53 -18.99
CA LEU A 214 -15.62 2.97 -20.09
C LEU A 214 -16.07 4.37 -20.48
N LEU A 215 -15.16 5.34 -20.44
CA LEU A 215 -15.44 6.71 -20.83
C LEU A 215 -15.54 6.82 -22.36
N GLU A 216 -16.56 7.52 -22.86
CA GLU A 216 -16.83 7.64 -24.30
C GLU A 216 -15.82 8.54 -25.03
N GLU A 217 -15.23 9.51 -24.32
CA GLU A 217 -14.32 10.52 -24.87
C GLU A 217 -12.86 10.36 -24.38
N SER A 218 -12.50 9.24 -23.73
CA SER A 218 -11.11 8.98 -23.27
C SER A 218 -10.25 8.38 -24.40
N PRO A 219 -9.29 9.11 -24.98
CA PRO A 219 -8.41 8.57 -26.03
C PRO A 219 -7.43 7.51 -25.49
N ASP A 220 -7.10 7.56 -24.20
CA ASP A 220 -6.07 6.73 -23.57
C ASP A 220 -6.63 5.49 -22.83
N ASN A 221 -7.95 5.26 -22.88
CA ASN A 221 -8.68 4.19 -22.18
C ASN A 221 -8.59 4.26 -20.64
N SER A 222 -8.73 5.45 -20.03
CA SER A 222 -8.98 5.51 -18.59
C SER A 222 -10.37 4.95 -18.25
N LYS A 223 -10.50 4.39 -17.05
CA LYS A 223 -11.75 3.76 -16.57
C LYS A 223 -12.12 4.34 -15.22
N VAL A 224 -13.41 4.61 -15.04
CA VAL A 224 -13.96 4.95 -13.72
C VAL A 224 -14.52 3.68 -13.08
N MET A 225 -14.12 3.42 -11.84
CA MET A 225 -14.67 2.36 -11.01
C MET A 225 -15.40 2.97 -9.82
N ILE A 226 -16.62 2.47 -9.55
CA ILE A 226 -17.44 2.91 -8.43
C ILE A 226 -17.70 1.69 -7.55
N LEU A 227 -17.13 1.70 -6.34
CA LEU A 227 -17.40 0.71 -5.31
C LEU A 227 -18.51 1.26 -4.40
N GLN A 228 -19.73 0.75 -4.58
CA GLN A 228 -20.89 1.13 -3.78
C GLN A 228 -21.07 0.18 -2.61
N SER A 229 -21.17 0.72 -1.39
CA SER A 229 -21.46 -0.03 -0.17
C SER A 229 -22.86 0.28 0.35
N SER A 230 -23.65 -0.75 0.64
CA SER A 230 -24.99 -0.65 1.23
C SER A 230 -24.97 -0.79 2.77
N LEU A 231 -23.86 -0.42 3.41
CA LEU A 231 -23.73 -0.46 4.88
C LEU A 231 -24.50 0.71 5.53
N GLU A 232 -25.69 0.39 6.04
CA GLU A 232 -26.41 1.05 7.15
C GLU A 232 -26.91 2.50 6.98
N SER A 233 -26.65 3.18 5.85
CA SER A 233 -27.26 4.48 5.51
C SER A 233 -28.20 4.40 4.30
N SER A 234 -29.24 5.27 4.27
CA SER A 234 -30.15 5.43 3.12
C SER A 234 -29.49 6.05 1.88
N ARG A 235 -28.25 6.52 2.02
CA ARG A 235 -27.34 6.91 0.93
C ARG A 235 -26.05 6.13 1.12
N GLY A 236 -25.94 4.99 0.45
CA GLY A 236 -24.77 4.11 0.54
C GLY A 236 -23.49 4.84 0.12
N VAL A 237 -22.40 4.60 0.84
CA VAL A 237 -21.10 5.24 0.57
C VAL A 237 -20.55 4.71 -0.76
N MET A 238 -20.21 5.62 -1.67
CA MET A 238 -19.49 5.30 -2.90
C MET A 238 -18.02 5.71 -2.76
N TYR A 239 -17.13 4.81 -3.13
CA TYR A 239 -15.72 5.10 -3.38
C TYR A 239 -15.47 5.09 -4.88
N LEU A 240 -14.80 6.13 -5.36
CA LEU A 240 -14.53 6.36 -6.77
C LEU A 240 -13.05 6.25 -7.05
N PHE A 241 -12.72 5.63 -8.17
CA PHE A 241 -11.35 5.46 -8.62
C PHE A 241 -11.29 5.70 -10.13
N GLN A 242 -10.34 6.49 -10.60
CA GLN A 242 -9.99 6.54 -12.02
C GLN A 242 -8.49 6.34 -12.19
N PHE A 243 -8.13 5.45 -13.11
CA PHE A 243 -6.75 5.06 -13.38
C PHE A 243 -6.27 5.73 -14.66
N THR A 244 -5.06 6.29 -14.68
CA THR A 244 -4.45 6.75 -15.94
C THR A 244 -4.39 5.61 -16.95
N GLY A 245 -4.88 5.87 -18.16
CA GLY A 245 -4.94 4.89 -19.24
C GLY A 245 -3.57 4.47 -19.79
N LYS A 246 -3.54 3.45 -20.67
CA LYS A 246 -2.28 2.96 -21.24
C LYS A 246 -1.75 3.97 -22.26
N GLY A 247 -0.61 4.58 -21.94
CA GLY A 247 0.04 5.56 -22.80
C GLY A 247 -0.33 7.02 -22.48
N PHE A 248 -1.14 7.23 -21.44
CA PHE A 248 -1.66 8.53 -20.99
C PHE A 248 -0.63 9.66 -21.07
N LYS A 249 -0.99 10.72 -21.81
CA LYS A 249 -0.11 11.87 -22.10
C LYS A 249 -0.38 13.12 -21.27
N GLY A 250 -1.43 13.10 -20.45
CA GLY A 250 -1.71 14.18 -19.52
C GLY A 250 -0.67 14.31 -18.40
N LYS A 251 -0.86 15.33 -17.59
CA LYS A 251 -0.12 15.61 -16.36
C LYS A 251 -1.11 15.78 -15.22
N THR A 252 -0.69 15.55 -13.98
CA THR A 252 -1.49 15.98 -12.82
C THR A 252 -1.59 17.51 -12.78
N ARG A 253 -2.51 18.06 -11.98
CA ARG A 253 -2.60 19.52 -11.73
C ARG A 253 -1.26 20.10 -11.33
N LYS A 254 -0.50 19.39 -10.49
CA LYS A 254 0.86 19.79 -10.04
C LYS A 254 1.98 19.44 -11.03
N GLY A 255 1.67 19.05 -12.27
CA GLY A 255 2.63 18.90 -13.34
C GLY A 255 3.33 17.55 -13.44
N ILE A 256 3.02 16.58 -12.57
CA ILE A 256 3.63 15.24 -12.59
C ILE A 256 3.23 14.50 -13.86
N THR A 257 4.19 13.87 -14.53
CA THR A 257 4.00 13.15 -15.80
C THR A 257 4.52 11.72 -15.74
N ILE A 258 3.84 10.81 -16.45
CA ILE A 258 4.26 9.41 -16.57
C ILE A 258 5.60 9.32 -17.32
N GLY A 259 6.54 8.55 -16.78
CA GLY A 259 7.86 8.26 -17.35
C GLY A 259 8.94 9.30 -17.03
N ASN A 260 8.60 10.59 -17.00
CA ASN A 260 9.59 11.64 -16.75
C ASN A 260 9.73 11.95 -15.25
N SER A 261 8.61 12.14 -14.54
CA SER A 261 8.64 12.56 -13.15
C SER A 261 9.09 11.44 -12.21
N GLY A 262 9.93 11.80 -11.25
CA GLY A 262 10.50 10.88 -10.25
C GLY A 262 9.88 11.01 -8.86
N ARG A 263 10.22 10.09 -7.96
CA ARG A 263 9.84 10.11 -6.53
C ARG A 263 10.04 11.47 -5.88
N ASP A 264 11.25 12.00 -5.95
CA ASP A 264 11.65 13.24 -5.27
C ASP A 264 10.87 14.47 -5.82
N GLU A 265 10.47 14.43 -7.08
CA GLU A 265 9.61 15.45 -7.72
C GLU A 265 8.15 15.34 -7.26
N VAL A 266 7.64 14.10 -7.07
CA VAL A 266 6.34 13.87 -6.46
C VAL A 266 6.32 14.39 -5.02
N GLU A 267 7.37 14.14 -4.23
CA GLU A 267 7.47 14.66 -2.86
C GLU A 267 7.64 16.18 -2.81
N ALA A 268 8.44 16.77 -3.70
CA ALA A 268 8.56 18.23 -3.80
C ALA A 268 7.22 18.92 -4.13
N MET A 269 6.33 18.26 -4.90
CA MET A 269 5.05 18.83 -5.29
C MET A 269 3.88 18.46 -4.36
N TYR A 270 3.84 17.25 -3.79
CA TYR A 270 2.73 16.74 -2.97
C TYR A 270 3.06 16.55 -1.48
N GLY A 271 4.32 16.72 -1.08
CA GLY A 271 4.81 16.44 0.27
C GLY A 271 5.15 14.96 0.50
N GLU A 272 5.45 14.62 1.75
CA GLU A 272 5.62 13.23 2.21
C GLU A 272 4.31 12.44 2.02
N PRO A 273 4.33 11.20 1.51
CA PRO A 273 3.12 10.40 1.33
C PRO A 273 2.52 9.94 2.66
N GLU A 274 1.19 9.93 2.77
CA GLU A 274 0.45 9.40 3.93
C GLU A 274 0.77 7.90 4.17
N THR A 275 1.12 7.19 3.10
CA THR A 275 1.59 5.80 3.14
C THR A 275 2.43 5.53 1.91
N SER A 276 3.67 5.06 2.08
CA SER A 276 4.42 4.40 0.99
C SER A 276 4.35 2.89 1.18
N LEU A 277 4.13 2.16 0.08
CA LEU A 277 4.10 0.70 0.02
C LEU A 277 5.14 0.24 -1.00
N LEU A 278 5.94 -0.74 -0.61
CA LEU A 278 6.92 -1.38 -1.49
C LEU A 278 6.29 -2.59 -2.19
N SER A 279 6.75 -2.93 -3.38
CA SER A 279 6.27 -4.06 -4.18
C SER A 279 7.39 -4.56 -5.11
N THR A 280 7.29 -5.76 -5.67
CA THR A 280 8.28 -6.25 -6.64
C THR A 280 8.31 -5.38 -7.91
N ASN A 281 7.24 -4.63 -8.16
CA ASN A 281 7.04 -3.77 -9.32
C ASN A 281 7.41 -2.30 -9.07
N GLY A 282 7.94 -1.96 -7.90
CA GLY A 282 8.34 -0.61 -7.49
C GLY A 282 7.61 -0.10 -6.23
N GLU A 283 7.34 1.20 -6.17
CA GLU A 283 6.81 1.88 -4.97
C GLU A 283 5.40 2.45 -5.24
N ILE A 284 4.50 2.37 -4.26
CA ILE A 284 3.18 3.00 -4.32
C ILE A 284 3.07 4.06 -3.23
N MET A 285 2.93 5.32 -3.65
CA MET A 285 2.82 6.48 -2.77
C MET A 285 1.35 6.92 -2.68
N LYS A 286 0.72 6.75 -1.51
CA LYS A 286 -0.62 7.26 -1.22
C LYS A 286 -0.54 8.70 -0.72
N TYR A 287 -1.34 9.55 -1.34
CA TYR A 287 -1.82 10.82 -0.80
C TYR A 287 -3.35 10.75 -0.61
N LYS A 288 -3.93 11.81 -0.03
CA LYS A 288 -5.36 11.90 0.34
C LYS A 288 -6.31 11.45 -0.78
N ASN A 289 -6.20 12.07 -1.96
CA ASN A 289 -7.09 11.89 -3.12
C ASN A 289 -6.35 11.36 -4.37
N ILE A 290 -5.05 11.05 -4.28
CA ILE A 290 -4.25 10.52 -5.40
C ILE A 290 -3.28 9.44 -4.93
N VAL A 291 -3.04 8.42 -5.76
CA VAL A 291 -2.03 7.38 -5.55
C VAL A 291 -1.11 7.33 -6.75
N PHE A 292 0.19 7.51 -6.53
CA PHE A 292 1.21 7.30 -7.56
C PHE A 292 1.77 5.89 -7.48
N PHE A 293 2.00 5.27 -8.63
CA PHE A 293 2.70 4.01 -8.74
C PHE A 293 3.99 4.26 -9.53
N LEU A 294 5.12 4.03 -8.88
CA LEU A 294 6.46 4.23 -9.41
C LEU A 294 7.04 2.86 -9.78
N GLY A 295 7.82 2.81 -10.86
CA GLY A 295 8.55 1.61 -11.24
C GLY A 295 9.81 1.38 -10.37
N PRO A 296 10.55 0.29 -10.60
CA PRO A 296 11.82 0.04 -9.89
C PRO A 296 12.89 1.11 -10.14
N ASP A 297 12.75 1.89 -11.22
CA ASP A 297 13.57 3.07 -11.56
C ASP A 297 13.09 4.37 -10.90
N LYS A 298 12.18 4.29 -9.92
CA LYS A 298 11.59 5.43 -9.18
C LYS A 298 10.90 6.48 -10.08
N LYS A 299 10.49 6.10 -11.30
CA LYS A 299 9.70 6.93 -12.22
C LYS A 299 8.22 6.58 -12.17
N VAL A 300 7.36 7.60 -12.20
CA VAL A 300 5.90 7.43 -12.20
C VAL A 300 5.45 6.64 -13.44
N ARG A 301 4.70 5.55 -13.23
CA ARG A 301 4.19 4.66 -14.29
C ARG A 301 2.69 4.79 -14.53
N LYS A 302 1.94 5.09 -13.47
CA LYS A 302 0.50 5.40 -13.48
C LYS A 302 0.15 6.17 -12.22
N TRP A 303 -0.99 6.84 -12.21
CA TRP A 303 -1.64 7.27 -10.98
C TRP A 303 -3.12 6.96 -10.97
N VAL A 304 -3.71 7.06 -9.79
CA VAL A 304 -5.14 6.86 -9.53
C VAL A 304 -5.67 8.05 -8.77
N VAL A 305 -6.67 8.73 -9.32
CA VAL A 305 -7.47 9.70 -8.56
C VAL A 305 -8.52 8.93 -7.77
N MET A 306 -8.73 9.32 -6.52
CA MET A 306 -9.66 8.70 -5.59
C MET A 306 -10.57 9.74 -4.94
N GLU A 307 -11.86 9.48 -4.92
CA GLU A 307 -12.85 10.31 -4.20
C GLU A 307 -13.85 9.45 -3.43
N ASN A 308 -14.58 10.05 -2.48
CA ASN A 308 -15.69 9.38 -1.80
C ASN A 308 -16.86 10.34 -1.52
N THR A 309 -18.08 9.81 -1.49
CA THR A 309 -19.32 10.61 -1.38
C THR A 309 -19.94 10.59 0.02
N LYS A 310 -19.12 10.73 1.06
CA LYS A 310 -19.62 10.91 2.44
C LYS A 310 -20.34 12.25 2.62
#